data_AF-A0A1H6BH34-F1
#
_entry.id   AF-A0A1H6BH34-F1
#
_cell.length_a   1.000
_cell.length_b   1.000
_cell.length_c   1.000
_cell.angle_alpha   90.00
_cell.angle_beta   90.00
_cell.angle_gamma   90.00
#
_symmetry.space_group_name_H-M   'P 1'
#
loop_
_entity.id
_entity.type
_entity.pdbx_description
1 polymer ?
#
loop_
_entity_poly.entity_id
_entity_poly.type
_entity_poly.pdbx_seq_one_letter_code
_entity_poly.pdbx_strand_id
1 'polypeptide(L)'
;MVSKNILVDTTLIGTLQFYVYVFNTETGAIGFGMFINDGPKPIFYLLNGNGSRITLNFDDEQILWLCQQSTFSTDERRMLFKEFLAYATKMEKKAANLVFRDAKMNYLSESREIIRYKRMYVHFQNESLSSSKRSLITD
;
A
#
# COMPACT_ATOMS: atom_id res chain seq x y z
N MET A 1 -2.47 -3.72 -17.52
CA MET A 1 -3.54 -4.26 -16.68
C MET A 1 -3.07 -5.58 -16.09
N VAL A 2 -3.46 -5.93 -14.86
CA VAL A 2 -3.08 -7.22 -14.25
C VAL A 2 -4.29 -8.17 -14.23
N SER A 3 -4.04 -9.47 -14.38
CA SER A 3 -5.07 -10.50 -14.17
C SER A 3 -5.02 -10.95 -12.73
N LYS A 4 -6.06 -10.65 -11.95
CA LYS A 4 -6.21 -11.11 -10.55
C LYS A 4 -6.67 -12.57 -10.55
N ASN A 5 -5.77 -13.50 -10.22
CA ASN A 5 -6.06 -14.93 -10.41
C ASN A 5 -6.52 -15.61 -9.12
N ILE A 6 -5.90 -15.28 -7.98
CA ILE A 6 -6.17 -15.94 -6.71
C ILE A 6 -6.34 -14.87 -5.64
N LEU A 7 -7.53 -14.77 -5.04
CA LEU A 7 -7.75 -13.98 -3.84
C LEU A 7 -7.15 -14.72 -2.65
N VAL A 8 -6.21 -14.10 -1.96
CA VAL A 8 -5.45 -14.70 -0.84
C VAL A 8 -6.04 -14.30 0.50
N ASP A 9 -6.41 -13.03 0.66
CA ASP A 9 -6.94 -12.49 1.91
C ASP A 9 -7.61 -11.14 1.67
N THR A 10 -8.44 -10.71 2.62
CA THR A 10 -9.00 -9.36 2.65
C THR A 10 -9.03 -8.80 4.07
N THR A 11 -8.97 -7.49 4.21
CA THR A 11 -9.15 -6.82 5.50
C THR A 11 -9.71 -5.42 5.33
N LEU A 12 -10.48 -4.95 6.31
CA LEU A 12 -10.87 -3.55 6.44
C LEU A 12 -9.84 -2.84 7.32
N ILE A 13 -9.35 -1.68 6.89
CA ILE A 13 -8.50 -0.79 7.72
C ILE A 13 -9.03 0.63 7.56
N GLY A 14 -9.53 1.20 8.65
CA GLY A 14 -10.28 2.45 8.62
C GLY A 14 -11.53 2.30 7.74
N THR A 15 -11.58 3.05 6.65
CA THR A 15 -12.69 3.05 5.69
C THR A 15 -12.37 2.33 4.38
N LEU A 16 -11.18 1.74 4.25
CA LEU A 16 -10.72 1.12 3.01
C LEU A 16 -10.64 -0.40 3.16
N GLN A 17 -11.21 -1.11 2.19
CA GLN A 17 -11.07 -2.56 2.08
C GLN A 17 -9.83 -2.88 1.28
N PHE A 18 -8.92 -3.67 1.83
CA PHE A 18 -7.72 -4.15 1.15
C PHE A 18 -7.93 -5.59 0.71
N TYR A 19 -7.67 -5.84 -0.57
CA TYR A 19 -7.73 -7.16 -1.20
C TYR A 19 -6.33 -7.59 -1.60
N VAL A 20 -5.97 -8.84 -1.30
CA VAL A 20 -4.64 -9.35 -1.61
C VAL A 20 -4.76 -10.46 -2.62
N TYR A 21 -4.08 -10.30 -3.76
CA TYR A 21 -4.14 -11.25 -4.86
C TYR A 21 -2.77 -11.76 -5.25
N VAL A 22 -2.73 -13.01 -5.71
CA VAL A 22 -1.75 -13.46 -6.70
C VAL A 22 -2.28 -13.05 -8.07
N PHE A 23 -1.45 -12.38 -8.85
CA PHE A 23 -1.81 -11.86 -10.17
C PHE A 23 -0.74 -12.19 -11.21
N ASN A 24 -1.11 -12.11 -12.49
CA ASN A 24 -0.15 -12.09 -13.60
C ASN A 24 -0.12 -10.69 -14.23
N THR A 25 1.08 -10.24 -14.59
CA THR A 25 1.26 -9.10 -15.49
C THR A 25 0.93 -9.51 -16.93
N GLU A 26 0.77 -8.53 -17.81
CA GLU A 26 0.58 -8.77 -19.26
C GLU A 26 1.76 -9.53 -19.88
N THR A 27 2.96 -9.37 -19.32
CA THR A 27 4.17 -10.09 -19.71
C THR A 27 4.24 -11.52 -19.15
N GLY A 28 3.21 -11.96 -18.43
CA GLY A 28 3.12 -13.30 -17.83
C GLY A 28 3.83 -13.44 -16.48
N ALA A 29 4.50 -12.39 -15.98
CA ALA A 29 5.20 -12.44 -14.70
C ALA A 29 4.20 -12.58 -13.54
N ILE A 30 4.54 -13.45 -12.58
CA ILE A 30 3.73 -13.67 -11.38
C ILE A 30 4.04 -12.57 -10.36
N GLY A 31 2.99 -11.95 -9.85
CA GLY A 31 3.05 -10.96 -8.79
C GLY A 31 2.13 -11.30 -7.62
N PHE A 32 2.41 -10.67 -6.49
CA PHE A 32 1.58 -10.70 -5.30
C PHE A 32 1.37 -9.27 -4.83
N GLY A 33 0.13 -8.81 -4.71
CA GLY A 33 -0.13 -7.40 -4.46
C GLY A 33 -1.40 -7.14 -3.66
N MET A 34 -1.45 -5.95 -3.08
CA MET A 34 -2.57 -5.46 -2.29
C MET A 34 -3.29 -4.36 -3.06
N PHE A 35 -4.61 -4.43 -3.12
CA PHE A 35 -5.47 -3.56 -3.92
C PHE A 35 -6.48 -2.88 -3.00
N ILE A 36 -6.64 -1.57 -3.15
CA ILE A 36 -7.64 -0.81 -2.41
C ILE A 36 -8.99 -0.98 -3.10
N ASN A 37 -10.03 -1.32 -2.33
CA ASN A 37 -11.42 -1.45 -2.77
C ASN A 37 -11.58 -2.29 -4.05
N ASP A 38 -10.80 -3.35 -4.16
CA ASP A 38 -10.70 -4.23 -5.33
C ASP A 38 -10.42 -3.47 -6.66
N GLY A 39 -9.69 -2.36 -6.58
CA GLY A 39 -9.32 -1.54 -7.73
C GLY A 39 -8.43 -2.27 -8.76
N PRO A 40 -8.14 -1.62 -9.90
CA PRO A 40 -7.43 -2.25 -11.02
C PRO A 40 -5.91 -2.35 -10.82
N LYS A 41 -5.34 -1.58 -9.89
CA LYS A 41 -3.89 -1.51 -9.64
C LYS A 41 -3.59 -1.77 -8.17
N PRO A 42 -2.51 -2.49 -7.83
CA PRO A 42 -2.11 -2.68 -6.45
C PRO A 42 -1.46 -1.41 -5.88
N ILE A 43 -1.73 -1.07 -4.62
CA ILE A 43 -1.03 0.01 -3.88
C ILE A 43 0.42 -0.38 -3.58
N PHE A 44 0.66 -1.67 -3.32
CA PHE A 44 2.00 -2.26 -3.28
C PHE A 44 1.97 -3.67 -3.84
N TYR A 45 3.07 -4.08 -4.44
CA TYR A 45 3.20 -5.43 -4.97
C TYR A 45 4.64 -5.93 -5.03
N LEU A 46 4.75 -7.24 -4.91
CA LEU A 46 5.95 -8.03 -5.12
C LEU A 46 5.89 -8.62 -6.53
N LEU A 47 6.98 -8.50 -7.29
CA LEU A 47 7.04 -9.00 -8.67
C LEU A 47 8.29 -9.85 -8.89
N ASN A 48 8.11 -11.03 -9.50
CA ASN A 48 9.24 -11.82 -10.00
C ASN A 48 9.61 -11.38 -11.41
N GLY A 49 10.55 -10.42 -11.50
CA GLY A 49 10.89 -9.78 -12.76
C GLY A 49 11.75 -10.62 -13.69
N ASN A 50 12.68 -11.46 -13.18
CA ASN A 50 13.62 -12.29 -13.98
C ASN A 50 14.42 -13.29 -13.09
N GLY A 51 13.78 -14.35 -12.59
CA GLY A 51 14.46 -15.63 -12.30
C GLY A 51 15.10 -15.83 -10.92
N SER A 52 15.19 -14.85 -10.02
CA SER A 52 15.55 -15.12 -8.60
C SER A 52 15.33 -13.96 -7.61
N ARG A 53 15.14 -12.73 -8.09
CA ARG A 53 14.99 -11.55 -7.25
C ARG A 53 13.57 -11.01 -7.35
N ILE A 54 12.88 -10.99 -6.22
CA ILE A 54 11.56 -10.37 -6.09
C ILE A 54 11.74 -8.90 -5.79
N THR A 55 11.14 -8.03 -6.60
CA THR A 55 11.13 -6.59 -6.36
C THR A 55 9.88 -6.19 -5.61
N LEU A 56 10.03 -5.28 -4.64
CA LEU A 56 8.93 -4.61 -3.97
C LEU A 56 8.69 -3.28 -4.68
N ASN A 57 7.43 -3.02 -5.03
CA ASN A 57 7.00 -1.86 -5.79
C ASN A 57 5.79 -1.22 -5.11
N PHE A 58 5.64 0.08 -5.28
CA PHE A 58 4.55 0.87 -4.74
C PHE A 58 3.91 1.74 -5.83
N ASP A 59 2.64 2.04 -5.67
CA ASP A 59 1.92 2.99 -6.51
C ASP A 59 1.82 4.33 -5.76
N ASP A 60 2.75 5.23 -6.05
CA ASP A 60 2.84 6.56 -5.43
C ASP A 60 1.57 7.40 -5.62
N GLU A 61 0.87 7.23 -6.75
CA GLU A 61 -0.37 7.97 -7.04
C GLU A 61 -1.49 7.49 -6.11
N GLN A 62 -1.64 6.18 -5.94
CA GLN A 62 -2.63 5.62 -5.00
C GLN A 62 -2.33 5.99 -3.55
N ILE A 63 -1.06 6.03 -3.16
CA ILE A 63 -0.66 6.42 -1.81
C ILE A 63 -0.99 7.90 -1.58
N LEU A 64 -0.68 8.78 -2.55
CA LEU A 64 -1.04 10.19 -2.47
C LEU A 64 -2.56 10.38 -2.40
N TRP A 65 -3.31 9.67 -3.25
CA TRP A 65 -4.77 9.69 -3.22
C TRP A 65 -5.31 9.28 -1.85
N LEU A 66 -4.78 8.20 -1.26
CA LEU A 66 -5.17 7.75 0.08
C LEU A 66 -4.90 8.84 1.13
N CYS A 67 -3.77 9.55 1.04
CA CYS A 67 -3.46 10.67 1.92
C CYS A 67 -4.49 11.81 1.77
N GLN A 68 -4.87 12.15 0.53
CA GLN A 68 -5.83 13.20 0.21
C GLN A 68 -7.25 12.89 0.69
N GLN A 69 -7.68 11.64 0.62
CA GLN A 69 -9.02 11.21 1.04
C GLN A 69 -9.15 11.03 2.56
N SER A 70 -8.03 10.94 3.28
CA SER A 70 -8.03 10.65 4.70
C SER A 70 -8.51 11.84 5.55
N THR A 71 -9.70 11.74 6.14
CA THR A 71 -10.25 12.73 7.07
C THR A 71 -9.86 12.50 8.54
N PHE A 72 -9.19 11.39 8.83
CA PHE A 72 -8.70 11.02 10.16
C PHE A 72 -7.69 12.03 10.74
N SER A 73 -7.66 12.15 12.06
CA SER A 73 -6.64 12.89 12.81
C SER A 73 -5.25 12.26 12.68
N THR A 74 -4.21 13.01 13.06
CA THR A 74 -2.82 12.51 13.03
C THR A 74 -2.64 11.24 13.87
N ASP A 75 -3.29 11.14 15.03
CA ASP A 75 -3.15 9.97 15.90
C ASP A 75 -3.91 8.75 15.37
N GLU A 76 -5.11 8.94 14.82
CA GLU A 76 -5.83 7.88 14.12
C GLU A 76 -5.03 7.38 12.91
N ARG A 77 -4.45 8.28 12.11
CA ARG A 77 -3.58 7.92 10.98
C ARG A 77 -2.37 7.09 11.43
N ARG A 78 -1.78 7.38 12.60
CA ARG A 78 -0.68 6.56 13.15
C ARG A 78 -1.14 5.14 13.47
N MET A 79 -2.33 5.00 14.04
CA MET A 79 -2.92 3.70 14.37
C MET A 79 -3.27 2.91 13.11
N LEU A 80 -3.95 3.54 12.16
CA LEU A 80 -4.29 2.94 10.87
C LEU A 80 -3.06 2.51 10.08
N PHE A 81 -2.00 3.33 10.07
CA PHE A 81 -0.75 2.94 9.43
C PHE A 81 -0.09 1.74 10.11
N LYS A 82 -0.16 1.65 11.44
CA LYS A 82 0.36 0.50 12.20
C LYS A 82 -0.42 -0.78 11.85
N GLU A 83 -1.74 -0.70 11.76
CA GLU A 83 -2.60 -1.82 11.32
C GLU A 83 -2.28 -2.25 9.89
N PHE A 84 -2.17 -1.28 8.96
CA PHE A 84 -1.77 -1.53 7.58
C PHE A 84 -0.42 -2.23 7.50
N LEU A 85 0.60 -1.74 8.21
CA LEU A 85 1.93 -2.33 8.18
C LEU A 85 1.94 -3.75 8.75
N ALA A 86 1.24 -3.98 9.86
CA ALA A 86 1.12 -5.32 10.44
C ALA A 86 0.45 -6.30 9.47
N TYR A 87 -0.61 -5.87 8.79
CA TYR A 87 -1.29 -6.67 7.77
C TYR A 87 -0.38 -6.92 6.55
N ALA A 88 0.25 -5.88 6.00
CA ALA A 88 1.14 -5.99 4.85
C ALA A 88 2.32 -6.93 5.12
N THR A 89 2.95 -6.85 6.30
CA THR A 89 4.01 -7.78 6.72
C THR A 89 3.51 -9.21 6.88
N LYS A 90 2.29 -9.43 7.40
CA LYS A 90 1.67 -10.76 7.46
C LYS A 90 1.47 -11.33 6.05
N MET A 91 1.02 -10.51 5.11
CA MET A 91 0.77 -10.92 3.72
C MET A 91 2.05 -11.17 2.94
N GLU A 92 3.08 -10.36 3.16
CA GLU A 92 4.42 -10.58 2.61
C GLU A 92 4.99 -11.94 3.02
N LYS A 93 4.85 -12.32 4.30
CA LYS A 93 5.25 -13.67 4.77
C LYS A 93 4.46 -14.78 4.08
N LYS A 94 3.15 -14.57 3.84
CA LYS A 94 2.33 -15.52 3.04
C LYS A 94 2.84 -15.60 1.60
N ALA A 95 3.16 -14.47 0.97
CA ALA A 95 3.68 -14.41 -0.39
C ALA A 95 5.00 -15.18 -0.54
N ALA A 96 5.94 -15.00 0.40
CA ALA A 96 7.19 -15.73 0.44
C ALA A 96 6.98 -17.25 0.48
N ASN A 97 6.04 -17.72 1.30
CA ASN A 97 5.78 -19.14 1.50
C ASN A 97 4.92 -19.78 0.39
N LEU A 98 4.03 -19.02 -0.24
CA LEU A 98 3.04 -19.55 -1.18
C LEU A 98 3.43 -19.34 -2.64
N VAL A 99 4.05 -18.21 -2.96
CA VAL A 99 4.24 -17.75 -4.35
C VAL A 99 5.71 -17.73 -4.74
N PHE A 100 6.59 -17.28 -3.84
CA PHE A 100 8.00 -17.02 -4.15
C PHE A 100 8.94 -17.94 -3.37
N ARG A 101 8.58 -19.23 -3.24
CA ARG A 101 9.41 -20.23 -2.57
C ARG A 101 10.83 -20.19 -3.16
N ASP A 102 11.82 -20.17 -2.28
CA ASP A 102 13.25 -20.15 -2.60
C ASP A 102 13.79 -18.89 -3.31
N ALA A 103 13.00 -17.82 -3.43
CA ALA A 103 13.46 -16.56 -4.00
C ALA A 103 13.98 -15.57 -2.92
N LYS A 104 14.98 -14.76 -3.27
CA LYS A 104 15.41 -13.66 -2.41
C LYS A 104 14.42 -12.49 -2.53
N MET A 105 13.81 -12.12 -1.41
CA MET A 105 12.83 -11.03 -1.32
C MET A 105 13.41 -9.84 -0.56
N ASN A 106 13.12 -8.62 -1.04
CA ASN A 106 13.27 -7.41 -0.24
C ASN A 106 11.98 -7.22 0.57
N TYR A 107 12.11 -7.16 1.90
CA TYR A 107 10.95 -7.06 2.78
C TYR A 107 10.49 -5.61 2.99
N LEU A 108 9.19 -5.41 3.19
CA LEU A 108 8.56 -4.14 3.53
C LEU A 108 9.21 -3.50 4.76
N SER A 109 9.59 -4.29 5.75
CA SER A 109 10.24 -3.82 6.98
C SER A 109 11.61 -3.19 6.74
N GLU A 110 12.28 -3.53 5.63
CA GLU A 110 13.61 -3.03 5.28
C GLU A 110 13.54 -1.88 4.25
N SER A 111 12.33 -1.62 3.71
CA SER A 111 12.13 -0.59 2.70
C SER A 111 12.17 0.82 3.31
N ARG A 112 13.05 1.68 2.80
CA ARG A 112 13.03 3.12 3.15
C ARG A 112 11.73 3.80 2.67
N GLU A 113 11.07 3.22 1.67
CA GLU A 113 9.83 3.77 1.12
C GLU A 113 8.69 3.70 2.13
N ILE A 114 8.60 2.63 2.92
CA ILE A 114 7.53 2.52 3.94
C ILE A 114 7.64 3.62 4.99
N ILE A 115 8.86 4.05 5.31
CA ILE A 115 9.11 5.17 6.22
C ILE A 115 8.68 6.49 5.57
N ARG A 116 8.96 6.67 4.27
CA ARG A 116 8.50 7.83 3.50
C ARG A 116 6.98 7.89 3.49
N TYR A 117 6.29 6.80 3.16
CA TYR A 117 4.83 6.75 3.10
C TYR A 117 4.18 6.92 4.47
N LYS A 118 4.78 6.39 5.54
CA LYS A 118 4.33 6.68 6.91
C LYS A 118 4.30 8.18 7.17
N ARG A 119 5.39 8.89 6.85
CA ARG A 119 5.49 10.33 7.07
C ARG A 119 4.48 11.09 6.22
N MET A 120 4.38 10.73 4.94
CA MET A 120 3.41 11.33 4.01
C MET A 120 1.99 11.18 4.54
N TYR A 121 1.57 9.96 4.90
CA TYR A 121 0.21 9.70 5.37
C TYR A 121 -0.10 10.38 6.71
N VAL A 122 0.74 10.15 7.73
CA VAL A 122 0.48 10.64 9.10
C VAL A 122 0.44 12.16 9.16
N HIS A 123 1.36 12.81 8.43
CA HIS A 123 1.50 14.27 8.45
C HIS A 123 0.91 14.95 7.23
N PHE A 124 0.08 14.26 6.43
CA PHE A 124 -0.53 14.87 5.26
C PHE A 124 -1.36 16.09 5.66
N GLN A 125 -0.96 17.25 5.18
CA GLN A 125 -1.72 18.49 5.30
C GLN A 125 -2.23 18.83 3.90
N ASN A 126 -3.55 18.84 3.74
CA ASN A 126 -4.14 19.30 2.50
C ASN A 126 -3.96 20.82 2.44
N GLU A 127 -3.04 21.30 1.60
CA GLU A 127 -2.71 22.73 1.48
C GLU A 127 -3.95 23.58 1.12
N SER A 128 -4.97 22.99 0.51
CA SER A 128 -6.25 23.66 0.21
C SER A 128 -7.12 23.98 1.44
N LEU A 129 -6.93 23.29 2.58
CA LEU A 129 -7.69 23.54 3.82
C LEU A 129 -6.96 24.49 4.79
N SER A 130 -5.66 24.73 4.58
CA SER A 130 -4.87 25.62 5.44
C SER A 130 -5.00 27.10 5.06
N SER A 131 -5.33 27.39 3.79
CA SER A 131 -5.59 28.75 3.29
C SER A 131 -6.93 29.30 3.77
N SER A 132 -7.99 28.49 3.87
CA SER A 132 -9.31 28.91 4.37
C SER A 132 -9.34 29.22 5.87
N LYS A 133 -8.38 28.70 6.66
CA LYS A 133 -8.27 29.04 8.10
C LYS A 133 -7.51 30.34 8.37
N ARG A 134 -6.70 30.84 7.43
CA ARG A 134 -5.99 32.12 7.59
C ARG A 134 -6.84 33.35 7.28
N SER A 135 -7.90 33.21 6.49
CA SER A 135 -8.78 34.32 6.12
C SER A 135 -9.88 34.65 7.14
N LEU A 136 -10.01 33.86 8.23
CA LEU A 136 -11.05 34.04 9.26
C LEU A 136 -10.53 34.68 10.57
N ILE A 137 -9.27 35.14 10.61
CA ILE A 137 -8.64 35.75 11.79
C ILE A 137 -8.14 37.19 11.50
N THR A 138 -8.70 37.83 10.47
CA THR A 138 -8.49 39.26 10.23
C THR A 138 -9.85 39.89 9.99
N ASP A 139 -10.51 40.24 11.09
CA ASP A 139 -11.37 41.42 11.25
C ASP A 139 -11.42 41.76 12.75
#